data_AF-A0AAW1KZ50-F1
#
_entry.id   AF-A0AAW1KZ50-F1
#
_cell.length_a   1.000
_cell.length_b   1.000
_cell.length_c   1.000
_cell.angle_alpha   90.00
_cell.angle_beta   90.00
_cell.angle_gamma   90.00
#
_symmetry.space_group_name_H-M   'P 1'
#
loop_
_entity.id
_entity.type
_entity.pdbx_description
1 polymer ?
#
loop_
_entity_poly.entity_id
_entity_poly.type
_entity_poly.pdbx_seq_one_letter_code
_entity_poly.pdbx_strand_id
1 'polypeptide(L)'
;MSTQPQTQCPLNNDIFYDILRRLDGVTLAAAACACTAFSSISKEERIWENVCHSLWPSTNRADVKILINSIGGFRKFYADCYPLIVNKHLALRPWDSLEELPDEFPELDYYDESKESNSINPSDFVSLVDIRYKNRPFFSKVLWGISDSDFLSRWFYNSPFCIDLLKDVNDLESNSESGKFTLSGLDGLPQIQSIDIERKEGILWKELRDGISLSWIIINRKVNQAANVSSWVPLGVQRHWPTNKDFLVRFGSVLPAEDDLHCQAVECILLAKFRMFNDAATGFVNIELNQVSMQLEDMEGSHVNGRNSLLVLKNAMSCKRSRNYSEALECCNLYNKVRSELKEAKLRSESRTDRLCIVTGIGAVLAFWFCFL
;
A
#
# COMPACT_ATOMS: atom_id res chain seq x y z
N MET A 1 39.66 -7.40 -51.54
CA MET A 1 39.64 -7.91 -50.16
C MET A 1 38.24 -7.71 -49.61
N SER A 2 37.36 -8.71 -49.74
CA SER A 2 36.06 -8.70 -49.06
C SER A 2 36.27 -9.22 -47.65
N THR A 3 36.10 -8.37 -46.65
CA THR A 3 35.98 -8.80 -45.26
C THR A 3 34.67 -9.57 -45.13
N GLN A 4 34.74 -10.90 -45.04
CA GLN A 4 33.63 -11.72 -44.56
C GLN A 4 33.21 -11.18 -43.19
N PRO A 5 31.91 -10.93 -42.92
CA PRO A 5 31.46 -10.78 -41.56
C PRO A 5 31.72 -12.14 -40.90
N GLN A 6 32.64 -12.16 -39.93
CA GLN A 6 32.77 -13.29 -39.03
C GLN A 6 31.39 -13.53 -38.42
N THR A 7 30.72 -14.59 -38.86
CA THR A 7 29.61 -15.19 -38.14
C THR A 7 30.15 -15.54 -36.77
N GLN A 8 30.00 -14.61 -35.81
CA GLN A 8 30.08 -14.92 -34.40
C GLN A 8 29.17 -16.12 -34.21
N CYS A 9 29.72 -17.28 -33.86
CA CYS A 9 28.93 -18.42 -33.44
C CYS A 9 27.98 -17.89 -32.36
N PRO A 10 26.66 -17.81 -32.61
CA PRO A 10 25.75 -17.36 -31.58
C PRO A 10 25.94 -18.34 -30.42
N LEU A 11 26.22 -17.83 -29.22
CA LEU A 11 26.24 -18.70 -28.04
C LEU A 11 24.98 -19.56 -28.05
N ASN A 12 25.11 -20.82 -27.65
CA ASN A 12 23.98 -21.75 -27.65
C ASN A 12 22.82 -21.15 -26.83
N ASN A 13 21.59 -21.31 -27.33
CA ASN A 13 20.38 -20.79 -26.69
C ASN A 13 20.25 -21.26 -25.23
N ASP A 14 20.78 -22.44 -24.90
CA ASP A 14 20.81 -22.98 -23.54
C ASP A 14 21.63 -22.10 -22.59
N ILE A 15 22.77 -21.57 -23.05
CA ILE A 15 23.63 -20.68 -22.25
C ILE A 15 22.92 -19.35 -22.04
N PHE A 16 22.26 -18.82 -23.07
CA PHE A 16 21.45 -17.61 -22.94
C PHE A 16 20.28 -17.82 -21.96
N TYR A 17 19.61 -18.96 -22.01
CA TYR A 17 18.57 -19.31 -21.05
C TYR A 17 19.11 -19.35 -19.61
N ASP A 18 20.27 -19.98 -19.41
CA ASP A 18 20.94 -20.06 -18.10
C ASP A 18 21.38 -18.71 -17.54
N ILE A 19 21.75 -17.76 -18.41
CA ILE A 19 22.06 -16.38 -18.02
C ILE A 19 20.77 -15.63 -17.69
N LEU A 20 19.79 -15.65 -18.59
CA LEU A 20 18.54 -14.88 -18.46
C LEU A 20 17.73 -15.30 -17.22
N ARG A 21 17.74 -16.59 -16.84
CA ARG A 21 17.06 -17.07 -15.62
C ARG A 21 17.64 -16.57 -14.30
N ARG A 22 18.84 -15.99 -14.32
CA ARG A 22 19.52 -15.45 -13.12
C ARG A 22 19.39 -13.93 -13.01
N LEU A 23 18.87 -13.27 -14.05
CA LEU A 23 18.67 -11.83 -14.05
C LEU A 23 17.46 -11.46 -13.19
N ASP A 24 17.49 -10.26 -12.63
CA ASP A 24 16.32 -9.63 -12.05
C ASP A 24 15.31 -9.24 -13.15
N GLY A 25 14.04 -9.08 -12.78
CA GLY A 25 12.97 -8.84 -13.75
C GLY A 25 13.14 -7.57 -14.58
N VAL A 26 13.78 -6.53 -14.04
CA VAL A 26 14.03 -5.27 -14.79
C VAL A 26 15.09 -5.48 -15.85
N THR A 27 16.23 -6.08 -15.46
CA THR A 27 17.31 -6.40 -16.40
C THR A 27 16.85 -7.42 -17.46
N LEU A 28 16.01 -8.39 -17.08
CA LEU A 28 15.40 -9.33 -18.02
C LEU A 28 14.51 -8.62 -19.04
N ALA A 29 13.67 -7.67 -18.60
CA ALA A 29 12.84 -6.88 -19.51
C ALA A 29 13.68 -6.02 -20.47
N ALA A 30 14.79 -5.45 -19.99
CA ALA A 30 15.71 -4.68 -20.81
C ALA A 30 16.46 -5.56 -21.83
N ALA A 31 16.94 -6.74 -21.40
CA ALA A 31 17.60 -7.70 -22.27
C ALA A 31 16.67 -8.21 -23.39
N ALA A 32 15.39 -8.41 -23.09
CA ALA A 32 14.39 -8.80 -24.08
C ALA A 32 14.23 -7.80 -25.24
N CYS A 33 14.57 -6.52 -25.03
CA CYS A 33 14.53 -5.48 -26.05
C CYS A 33 15.83 -5.38 -26.87
N ALA A 34 16.93 -5.99 -26.41
CA ALA A 34 18.24 -5.82 -27.02
C ALA A 34 18.44 -6.67 -28.29
N CYS A 35 17.91 -7.90 -28.33
CA CYS A 35 18.03 -8.78 -29.49
C CYS A 35 16.86 -9.76 -29.61
N THR A 36 16.68 -10.34 -30.79
CA THR A 36 15.58 -11.28 -31.09
C THR A 36 15.69 -12.59 -30.32
N ALA A 37 16.91 -13.10 -30.10
CA ALA A 37 17.16 -14.31 -29.32
C ALA A 37 16.72 -14.14 -27.86
N PHE A 38 17.14 -13.05 -27.21
CA PHE A 38 16.70 -12.73 -25.84
C PHE A 38 15.20 -12.46 -25.80
N SER A 39 14.65 -11.73 -26.76
CA SER A 39 13.21 -11.51 -26.86
C SER A 39 12.42 -12.81 -26.91
N SER A 40 12.90 -13.81 -27.67
CA SER A 40 12.26 -15.12 -27.77
C SER A 40 12.33 -15.89 -26.47
N ILE A 41 13.51 -15.94 -25.83
CA ILE A 41 13.70 -16.67 -24.57
C ILE A 41 12.94 -16.00 -23.42
N SER A 42 12.94 -14.67 -23.35
CA SER A 42 12.21 -13.89 -22.35
C SER A 42 10.68 -13.97 -22.49
N LYS A 43 10.13 -14.65 -23.50
CA LYS A 43 8.69 -14.97 -23.56
C LYS A 43 8.34 -16.21 -22.74
N GLU A 44 9.31 -17.00 -22.29
CA GLU A 44 9.05 -18.19 -21.49
C GLU A 44 8.56 -17.81 -20.07
N GLU A 45 7.38 -18.29 -19.71
CA GLU A 45 6.75 -18.01 -18.41
C GLU A 45 7.56 -18.52 -17.22
N ARG A 46 8.33 -19.60 -17.38
CA ARG A 46 9.16 -20.19 -16.31
C ARG A 46 10.21 -19.22 -15.77
N ILE A 47 10.76 -18.36 -16.64
CA ILE A 47 11.74 -17.36 -16.23
C ILE A 47 11.05 -16.31 -15.35
N TRP A 48 9.87 -15.84 -15.78
CA TRP A 48 9.07 -14.88 -15.02
C TRP A 48 8.50 -15.47 -13.73
N GLU A 49 8.17 -16.76 -13.70
CA GLU A 49 7.78 -17.48 -12.48
C GLU A 49 8.89 -17.42 -11.43
N ASN A 50 10.14 -17.70 -11.83
CA ASN A 50 11.29 -17.61 -10.91
C ASN A 50 11.53 -16.18 -10.41
N VAL A 51 11.41 -15.18 -11.29
CA VAL A 51 11.50 -13.76 -10.93
C VAL A 51 10.41 -13.38 -9.92
N CYS A 52 9.17 -13.82 -10.15
CA CYS A 52 8.05 -13.55 -9.25
C CYS A 52 8.24 -14.23 -7.90
N HIS A 53 8.68 -15.49 -7.83
CA HIS A 53 8.97 -16.17 -6.56
C HIS A 53 10.07 -15.48 -5.76
N SER A 54 11.10 -14.94 -6.45
CA SER A 54 12.21 -14.24 -5.80
C SER A 54 11.79 -12.88 -5.26
N LEU A 55 10.86 -12.20 -5.92
CA LEU A 55 10.37 -10.89 -5.50
C LEU A 55 9.23 -10.98 -4.48
N TRP A 56 8.30 -11.89 -4.71
CA TRP A 56 7.07 -12.10 -3.96
C TRP A 56 6.94 -13.58 -3.57
N PRO A 57 7.49 -13.98 -2.40
CA PRO A 57 7.42 -15.34 -1.90
C PRO A 57 6.00 -15.92 -1.85
N SER A 58 4.99 -15.06 -1.63
CA SER A 58 3.56 -15.41 -1.67
C SER A 58 3.14 -16.13 -2.97
N THR A 59 3.82 -15.87 -4.08
CA THR A 59 3.53 -16.46 -5.39
C THR A 59 3.97 -17.92 -5.54
N ASN A 60 4.79 -18.44 -4.62
CA ASN A 60 5.27 -19.83 -4.67
C ASN A 60 4.21 -20.88 -4.30
N ARG A 61 3.08 -20.44 -3.71
CA ARG A 61 2.00 -21.36 -3.34
C ARG A 61 1.24 -21.86 -4.57
N ALA A 62 0.90 -23.15 -4.59
CA ALA A 62 0.27 -23.79 -5.74
C ALA A 62 -1.09 -23.16 -6.14
N ASP A 63 -1.89 -22.73 -5.16
CA ASP A 63 -3.15 -22.01 -5.35
C ASP A 63 -2.94 -20.67 -6.07
N VAL A 64 -1.92 -19.91 -5.66
CA VAL A 64 -1.56 -18.62 -6.28
C VAL A 64 -1.00 -18.82 -7.69
N LYS A 65 -0.23 -19.87 -7.95
CA LYS A 65 0.25 -20.18 -9.31
C LYS A 65 -0.90 -20.39 -10.29
N ILE A 66 -1.94 -21.13 -9.87
CA ILE A 66 -3.15 -21.36 -10.68
C ILE A 66 -3.84 -20.01 -10.94
N LEU A 67 -3.96 -19.16 -9.92
CA LEU A 67 -4.53 -17.82 -10.05
C LEU A 67 -3.73 -16.96 -11.06
N ILE A 68 -2.41 -16.88 -10.93
CA ILE A 68 -1.55 -16.08 -11.81
C ILE A 68 -1.63 -16.58 -13.25
N ASN A 69 -1.68 -17.90 -13.46
CA ASN A 69 -1.87 -18.46 -14.79
C ASN A 69 -3.25 -18.09 -15.37
N SER A 70 -4.30 -18.08 -14.55
CA SER A 70 -5.66 -17.72 -15.00
C SER A 70 -5.81 -16.24 -15.41
N ILE A 71 -5.04 -15.32 -14.81
CA ILE A 71 -5.11 -13.88 -15.13
C ILE A 71 -4.26 -13.48 -16.33
N GLY A 72 -3.46 -14.40 -16.89
CA GLY A 72 -2.64 -14.18 -18.09
C GLY A 72 -1.14 -14.42 -17.94
N GLY A 73 -0.70 -15.13 -16.88
CA GLY A 73 0.68 -15.59 -16.70
C GLY A 73 1.55 -14.69 -15.82
N PHE A 74 2.72 -15.21 -15.43
CA PHE A 74 3.69 -14.55 -14.57
C PHE A 74 4.31 -13.33 -15.24
N ARG A 75 4.50 -13.34 -16.56
CA ARG A 75 5.02 -12.18 -17.28
C ARG A 75 4.09 -10.98 -17.18
N LYS A 76 2.79 -11.18 -17.40
CA LYS A 76 1.78 -10.12 -17.27
C LYS A 76 1.68 -9.67 -15.82
N PHE A 77 1.59 -10.62 -14.88
CA PHE A 77 1.54 -10.33 -13.46
C PHE A 77 2.73 -9.47 -12.99
N TYR A 78 3.96 -9.81 -13.41
CA TYR A 78 5.14 -9.00 -13.10
C TYR A 78 5.03 -7.58 -13.68
N ALA A 79 4.64 -7.46 -14.96
CA ALA A 79 4.48 -6.16 -15.60
C ALA A 79 3.42 -5.29 -14.93
N ASP A 80 2.38 -5.90 -14.36
CA ASP A 80 1.29 -5.23 -13.68
C ASP A 80 1.63 -4.81 -12.24
N CYS A 81 2.35 -5.67 -11.50
CA CYS A 81 2.61 -5.50 -10.07
C CYS A 81 3.96 -4.86 -9.73
N TYR A 82 4.93 -4.91 -10.65
CA TYR A 82 6.23 -4.27 -10.43
C TYR A 82 6.17 -2.72 -10.42
N PRO A 83 5.48 -2.04 -11.36
CA PRO A 83 5.43 -0.58 -11.35
C PRO A 83 4.50 -0.05 -10.23
N LEU A 84 4.83 1.13 -9.73
CA LEU A 84 4.11 1.84 -8.68
C LEU A 84 2.95 2.65 -9.25
N ILE A 85 1.84 2.73 -8.50
CA ILE A 85 0.70 3.58 -8.86
C ILE A 85 1.09 5.06 -8.71
N VAL A 86 0.79 5.86 -9.73
CA VAL A 86 1.10 7.30 -9.77
C VAL A 86 -0.16 8.07 -10.14
N ASN A 87 -0.68 8.85 -9.19
CA ASN A 87 -1.85 9.71 -9.42
C ASN A 87 -1.41 11.16 -9.68
N LYS A 88 -1.30 11.54 -10.96
CA LYS A 88 -0.98 12.92 -11.36
C LYS A 88 -2.18 13.86 -11.43
N HIS A 89 -3.41 13.35 -11.35
CA HIS A 89 -4.61 14.17 -11.52
C HIS A 89 -4.80 15.19 -10.39
N LEU A 90 -4.18 14.95 -9.23
CA LEU A 90 -4.15 15.89 -8.11
C LEU A 90 -3.41 17.20 -8.41
N ALA A 91 -2.48 17.21 -9.36
CA ALA A 91 -1.76 18.43 -9.74
C ALA A 91 -2.59 19.39 -10.62
N LEU A 92 -3.74 18.94 -11.13
CA LEU A 92 -4.48 19.64 -12.18
C LEU A 92 -5.77 20.33 -11.71
N ARG A 93 -6.23 20.12 -10.48
CA ARG A 93 -7.34 20.87 -9.90
C ARG A 93 -6.85 21.69 -8.71
N PRO A 94 -6.54 22.98 -8.91
CA PRO A 94 -6.34 23.94 -7.82
C PRO A 94 -7.58 23.98 -6.93
N TRP A 95 -7.38 24.06 -5.61
CA TRP A 95 -8.45 24.14 -4.62
C TRP A 95 -9.38 25.35 -4.81
N ASP A 96 -8.92 26.41 -5.48
CA ASP A 96 -9.73 27.60 -5.81
C ASP A 96 -11.00 27.27 -6.62
N SER A 97 -11.10 26.07 -7.21
CA SER A 97 -12.30 25.61 -7.94
C SER A 97 -13.30 24.82 -7.06
N LEU A 98 -13.03 24.62 -5.77
CA LEU A 98 -13.87 23.86 -4.82
C LEU A 98 -14.79 24.75 -3.96
N GLU A 99 -14.72 26.07 -4.10
CA GLU A 99 -15.58 27.02 -3.39
C GLU A 99 -17.04 27.06 -3.88
N GLU A 100 -17.40 26.33 -4.95
CA GLU A 100 -18.78 26.27 -5.50
C GLU A 100 -19.52 24.97 -5.13
N LEU A 101 -19.35 24.46 -3.91
CA LEU A 101 -20.25 23.44 -3.37
C LEU A 101 -21.48 24.14 -2.75
N PRO A 102 -22.73 23.79 -3.12
CA PRO A 102 -23.91 24.39 -2.49
C PRO A 102 -24.01 23.97 -1.02
N ASP A 103 -24.20 24.96 -0.13
CA ASP A 103 -24.28 24.83 1.33
C ASP A 103 -25.54 24.09 1.87
N GLU A 104 -26.42 23.57 1.01
CA GLU A 104 -27.62 22.84 1.41
C GLU A 104 -27.80 21.58 0.55
N PHE A 105 -27.54 20.42 1.15
CA PHE A 105 -27.91 19.13 0.55
C PHE A 105 -29.40 18.87 0.78
N PRO A 106 -30.20 18.58 -0.25
CA PRO A 106 -31.49 17.94 -0.02
C PRO A 106 -31.21 16.54 0.52
N GLU A 107 -31.66 16.25 1.74
CA GLU A 107 -31.95 14.88 2.16
C GLU A 107 -32.94 14.28 1.15
N LEU A 108 -32.45 13.60 0.11
CA LEU A 108 -33.31 12.93 -0.87
C LEU A 108 -32.68 11.63 -1.36
N ASP A 109 -33.21 10.55 -0.81
CA ASP A 109 -33.54 9.28 -1.47
C ASP A 109 -32.46 8.63 -2.35
N TYR A 110 -31.55 7.93 -1.68
CA TYR A 110 -30.58 6.97 -2.22
C TYR A 110 -31.26 5.66 -2.72
N TYR A 111 -32.27 5.77 -3.58
CA TYR A 111 -32.80 4.66 -4.38
C TYR A 111 -32.56 4.94 -5.87
N ASP A 112 -31.30 4.96 -6.28
CA ASP A 112 -30.96 4.76 -7.70
C ASP A 112 -30.58 3.29 -7.93
N GLU A 113 -31.59 2.52 -8.31
CA GLU A 113 -31.52 1.13 -8.75
C GLU A 113 -31.01 0.98 -10.21
N SER A 114 -30.31 1.95 -10.79
CA SER A 114 -30.00 1.93 -12.23
C SER A 114 -28.52 2.02 -12.65
N LYS A 115 -27.60 1.37 -11.92
CA LYS A 115 -26.31 0.92 -12.49
C LYS A 115 -25.93 -0.52 -12.10
N GLU A 116 -26.76 -1.48 -12.50
CA GLU A 116 -26.33 -2.88 -12.65
C GLU A 116 -25.38 -3.01 -13.86
N SER A 117 -24.08 -2.81 -13.64
CA SER A 117 -23.04 -3.44 -14.47
C SER A 117 -21.72 -3.49 -13.71
N ASN A 118 -21.42 -4.66 -13.14
CA ASN A 118 -20.26 -5.04 -12.30
C ASN A 118 -20.44 -4.87 -10.79
N SER A 119 -21.30 -5.69 -10.17
CA SER A 119 -21.25 -5.89 -8.71
C SER A 119 -19.92 -6.54 -8.33
N ILE A 120 -18.98 -5.73 -7.85
CA ILE A 120 -17.71 -6.19 -7.32
C ILE A 120 -17.97 -6.75 -5.93
N ASN A 121 -17.56 -7.99 -5.68
CA ASN A 121 -17.71 -8.65 -4.39
C ASN A 121 -16.35 -8.67 -3.67
N PRO A 122 -16.35 -8.64 -2.33
CA PRO A 122 -15.11 -8.74 -1.56
C PRO A 122 -14.36 -10.05 -1.82
N SER A 123 -15.06 -11.13 -2.19
CA SER A 123 -14.49 -12.44 -2.53
C SER A 123 -13.79 -12.50 -3.90
N ASP A 124 -13.99 -11.49 -4.75
CA ASP A 124 -13.29 -11.40 -6.03
C ASP A 124 -11.83 -10.97 -5.87
N PHE A 125 -11.49 -10.41 -4.71
CA PHE A 125 -10.17 -9.88 -4.43
C PHE A 125 -9.30 -10.91 -3.72
N VAL A 126 -8.02 -10.91 -4.05
CA VAL A 126 -6.98 -11.69 -3.38
C VAL A 126 -5.85 -10.74 -3.06
N SER A 127 -5.41 -10.73 -1.79
CA SER A 127 -4.27 -9.92 -1.36
C SER A 127 -3.04 -10.82 -1.15
N LEU A 128 -1.96 -10.50 -1.84
CA LEU A 128 -0.64 -11.09 -1.65
C LEU A 128 0.22 -10.08 -0.92
N VAL A 129 0.73 -10.45 0.26
CA VAL A 129 1.46 -9.53 1.13
C VAL A 129 2.80 -10.12 1.48
N ASP A 130 3.87 -9.42 1.08
CA ASP A 130 5.25 -9.82 1.29
C ASP A 130 6.03 -8.66 1.92
N ILE A 131 6.66 -8.90 3.07
CA ILE A 131 7.61 -7.97 3.70
C ILE A 131 9.00 -8.55 3.57
N ARG A 132 9.96 -7.73 3.17
CA ARG A 132 11.37 -8.10 3.07
C ARG A 132 12.23 -7.17 3.90
N TYR A 133 13.29 -7.71 4.47
CA TYR A 133 14.34 -6.97 5.13
C TYR A 133 15.69 -7.28 4.46
N LYS A 134 16.40 -6.25 3.96
CA LYS A 134 17.69 -6.39 3.24
C LYS A 134 17.65 -7.47 2.15
N ASN A 135 16.61 -7.45 1.31
CA ASN A 135 16.31 -8.43 0.27
C ASN A 135 16.05 -9.87 0.75
N ARG A 136 15.89 -10.12 2.04
CA ARG A 136 15.43 -11.42 2.56
C ARG A 136 13.94 -11.35 2.90
N PRO A 137 13.14 -12.34 2.51
CA PRO A 137 11.73 -12.38 2.88
C PRO A 137 11.60 -12.58 4.38
N PHE A 138 10.84 -11.69 5.02
CA PHE A 138 10.59 -11.68 6.45
C PHE A 138 9.16 -12.15 6.78
N PHE A 139 8.18 -11.75 5.97
CA PHE A 139 6.78 -12.15 6.11
C PHE A 139 6.17 -12.36 4.73
N SER A 140 5.33 -13.39 4.59
CA SER A 140 4.61 -13.69 3.35
C SER A 140 3.26 -14.32 3.70
N LYS A 141 2.16 -13.64 3.38
CA LYS A 141 0.79 -14.15 3.60
C LYS A 141 -0.08 -13.88 2.37
N VAL A 142 -1.02 -14.80 2.15
CA VAL A 142 -2.02 -14.72 1.09
C VAL A 142 -3.39 -14.71 1.74
N LEU A 143 -4.19 -13.70 1.42
CA LEU A 143 -5.56 -13.55 1.88
C LEU A 143 -6.51 -13.69 0.69
N TRP A 144 -7.42 -14.66 0.78
CA TRP A 144 -8.47 -14.88 -0.20
C TRP A 144 -9.73 -14.15 0.25
N GLY A 145 -10.17 -13.16 -0.51
CA GLY A 145 -11.22 -12.24 -0.10
C GLY A 145 -10.70 -11.10 0.79
N ILE A 146 -11.57 -10.12 1.03
CA ILE A 146 -11.29 -8.94 1.88
C ILE A 146 -11.84 -9.10 3.31
N SER A 147 -12.76 -10.04 3.54
CA SER A 147 -13.37 -10.29 4.85
C SER A 147 -13.66 -11.78 5.04
N ASP A 148 -13.27 -12.32 6.19
CA ASP A 148 -13.72 -13.62 6.69
C ASP A 148 -15.18 -13.50 7.14
N SER A 149 -16.09 -13.64 6.18
CA SER A 149 -17.37 -14.36 6.34
C SER A 149 -18.35 -13.95 5.26
N ASP A 150 -18.77 -14.94 4.47
CA ASP A 150 -19.92 -14.86 3.56
C ASP A 150 -21.25 -14.51 4.29
N PHE A 151 -21.25 -14.46 5.64
CA PHE A 151 -22.41 -14.14 6.47
C PHE A 151 -22.54 -12.66 6.90
N LEU A 152 -21.49 -11.83 6.78
CA LEU A 152 -21.50 -10.42 7.25
C LEU A 152 -21.35 -9.38 6.13
N SER A 153 -21.45 -9.78 4.86
CA SER A 153 -21.20 -8.93 3.69
C SER A 153 -21.94 -7.59 3.70
N ARG A 154 -23.15 -7.54 4.26
CA ARG A 154 -23.94 -6.29 4.37
C ARG A 154 -23.35 -5.25 5.33
N TRP A 155 -22.71 -5.67 6.42
CA TRP A 155 -22.06 -4.75 7.35
C TRP A 155 -20.75 -4.22 6.81
N PHE A 156 -20.02 -5.04 6.05
CA PHE A 156 -18.77 -4.61 5.42
C PHE A 156 -18.97 -3.32 4.60
N TYR A 157 -20.01 -3.26 3.76
CA TYR A 157 -20.27 -2.12 2.88
C TYR A 157 -20.40 -0.76 3.61
N ASN A 158 -20.90 -0.77 4.85
CA ASN A 158 -21.11 0.44 5.65
C ASN A 158 -20.07 0.60 6.77
N SER A 159 -19.19 -0.38 6.96
CA SER A 159 -18.12 -0.33 7.96
C SER A 159 -16.88 0.40 7.43
N PRO A 160 -16.08 1.03 8.30
CA PRO A 160 -14.79 1.58 7.92
C PRO A 160 -13.87 0.47 7.42
N PHE A 161 -13.27 0.67 6.25
CA PHE A 161 -12.43 -0.34 5.62
C PHE A 161 -11.11 -0.53 6.37
N CYS A 162 -10.89 -1.76 6.84
CA CYS A 162 -9.64 -2.19 7.43
C CYS A 162 -9.42 -3.68 7.18
N ILE A 163 -8.27 -4.05 6.61
CA ILE A 163 -7.81 -5.44 6.52
C ILE A 163 -6.70 -5.59 7.54
N ASP A 164 -6.79 -6.60 8.42
CA ASP A 164 -5.71 -6.93 9.36
C ASP A 164 -5.33 -8.39 9.21
N LEU A 165 -4.08 -8.65 8.84
CA LEU A 165 -3.58 -9.97 8.50
C LEU A 165 -3.14 -10.79 9.72
N LEU A 166 -2.98 -10.18 10.89
CA LEU A 166 -2.44 -10.86 12.08
C LEU A 166 -3.45 -10.98 13.23
N LYS A 167 -4.69 -10.52 13.08
CA LYS A 167 -5.75 -10.74 14.08
C LYS A 167 -6.06 -12.22 14.30
N ASP A 168 -6.22 -12.99 13.22
CA ASP A 168 -6.60 -14.41 13.30
C ASP A 168 -5.51 -15.28 13.97
N VAL A 169 -4.25 -14.88 13.87
CA VAL A 169 -3.12 -15.59 14.48
C VAL A 169 -3.09 -15.36 15.99
N ASN A 170 -3.35 -14.12 16.43
CA ASN A 170 -3.32 -13.77 17.84
C ASN A 170 -4.50 -14.38 18.64
N ASP A 171 -5.66 -14.60 18.00
CA ASP A 171 -6.84 -15.19 18.65
C ASP A 171 -6.77 -16.73 18.74
N LEU A 172 -5.99 -17.40 17.88
CA LEU A 172 -5.84 -18.86 17.87
C LEU A 172 -4.53 -19.36 18.49
N GLU A 173 -3.47 -18.55 18.53
CA GLU A 173 -2.12 -18.99 18.98
C GLU A 173 -1.69 -18.36 20.31
N SER A 174 -2.48 -18.49 21.36
CA SER A 174 -2.00 -18.15 22.71
C SER A 174 -0.94 -19.12 23.26
N ASN A 175 -0.48 -20.14 22.48
CA ASN A 175 0.36 -21.24 23.00
C ASN A 175 1.42 -21.83 22.04
N SER A 176 1.70 -21.25 20.86
CA SER A 176 2.75 -21.78 19.96
C SER A 176 3.74 -20.70 19.53
N GLU A 177 4.99 -20.83 19.98
CA GLU A 177 6.12 -19.95 19.60
C GLU A 177 6.50 -20.02 18.10
N SER A 178 5.83 -20.86 17.30
CA SER A 178 6.13 -21.08 15.88
C SER A 178 5.56 -20.04 14.92
N GLY A 179 4.73 -19.11 15.38
CA GLY A 179 4.09 -18.07 14.56
C GLY A 179 4.70 -16.67 14.63
N LYS A 180 5.70 -16.45 15.52
CA LYS A 180 6.31 -15.12 15.71
C LYS A 180 7.37 -14.82 14.66
N PHE A 181 7.06 -13.90 13.74
CA PHE A 181 8.03 -13.37 12.79
C PHE A 181 8.98 -12.41 13.53
N THR A 182 10.17 -12.90 13.87
CA THR A 182 11.20 -12.16 14.59
C THR A 182 12.44 -11.96 13.72
N LEU A 183 12.91 -10.71 13.58
CA LEU A 183 14.24 -10.40 13.07
C LEU A 183 15.21 -10.28 14.25
N SER A 184 16.36 -10.93 14.14
CA SER A 184 17.39 -10.91 15.18
C SER A 184 18.66 -10.19 14.71
N GLY A 185 19.58 -9.88 15.63
CA GLY A 185 20.89 -9.26 15.32
C GLY A 185 21.69 -9.96 14.21
N LEU A 186 21.53 -11.28 14.06
CA LEU A 186 22.17 -12.09 13.01
C LEU A 186 21.69 -11.77 11.58
N ASP A 187 20.52 -11.13 11.44
CA ASP A 187 19.98 -10.67 10.16
C ASP A 187 20.54 -9.30 9.73
N GLY A 188 21.51 -8.77 10.49
CA GLY A 188 22.19 -7.51 10.21
C GLY A 188 21.47 -6.30 10.78
N LEU A 189 20.74 -6.46 11.90
CA LEU A 189 20.28 -5.33 12.71
C LEU A 189 21.48 -4.71 13.45
N PRO A 190 21.55 -3.37 13.56
CA PRO A 190 22.66 -2.72 14.24
C PRO A 190 22.63 -3.04 15.74
N GLN A 191 23.82 -3.19 16.33
CA GLN A 191 23.98 -3.41 17.77
C GLN A 191 23.66 -2.10 18.51
N ILE A 192 22.63 -2.11 19.35
CA ILE A 192 22.21 -0.94 20.13
C ILE A 192 22.27 -1.26 21.61
N GLN A 193 22.93 -0.37 22.36
CA GLN A 193 23.15 -0.53 23.80
C GLN A 193 21.88 -0.31 24.63
N SER A 194 20.90 0.47 24.15
CA SER A 194 19.54 0.50 24.71
C SER A 194 18.51 1.14 23.78
N ILE A 195 17.26 0.68 23.89
CA ILE A 195 16.09 1.12 23.11
C ILE A 195 15.55 2.51 23.52
N ASP A 196 15.95 2.97 24.71
CA ASP A 196 15.49 4.23 25.31
C ASP A 196 16.40 5.40 24.95
N ILE A 197 17.64 5.13 24.53
CA ILE A 197 18.64 6.15 24.18
C ILE A 197 18.55 6.55 22.69
N GLU A 198 17.94 5.73 21.85
CA GLU A 198 17.95 5.96 20.40
C GLU A 198 16.91 7.03 19.97
N ARG A 199 17.40 8.12 19.39
CA ARG A 199 16.60 9.24 18.86
C ARG A 199 15.75 8.79 17.66
N LYS A 200 14.68 9.54 17.32
CA LYS A 200 13.80 9.31 16.13
C LYS A 200 14.54 9.19 14.77
N GLU A 201 15.83 9.53 14.73
CA GLU A 201 16.71 9.46 13.55
C GLU A 201 18.00 8.64 13.80
N GLY A 202 17.97 7.76 14.80
CA GLY A 202 19.07 6.86 15.12
C GLY A 202 19.41 5.88 14.00
N ILE A 203 20.48 5.13 14.21
CA ILE A 203 21.06 4.23 13.20
C ILE A 203 20.06 3.14 12.82
N LEU A 204 19.34 2.56 13.79
CA LEU A 204 18.33 1.54 13.52
C LEU A 204 17.10 2.10 12.80
N TRP A 205 16.74 3.36 13.02
CA TRP A 205 15.63 3.98 12.27
C TRP A 205 15.96 4.15 10.80
N LYS A 206 17.21 4.54 10.48
CA LYS A 206 17.68 4.60 9.10
C LYS A 206 17.76 3.21 8.49
N GLU A 207 18.31 2.24 9.21
CA GLU A 207 18.39 0.85 8.74
C GLU A 207 17.02 0.21 8.51
N LEU A 208 16.03 0.45 9.37
CA LEU A 208 14.67 -0.06 9.15
C LEU A 208 13.95 0.67 8.01
N ARG A 209 14.19 1.97 7.86
CA ARG A 209 13.65 2.75 6.74
C ARG A 209 14.23 2.27 5.40
N ASP A 210 15.53 2.04 5.35
CA ASP A 210 16.22 1.71 4.10
C ASP A 210 16.21 0.20 3.83
N GLY A 211 16.08 -0.62 4.88
CA GLY A 211 16.15 -2.07 4.82
C GLY A 211 14.81 -2.78 4.67
N ILE A 212 13.70 -2.20 5.16
CA ILE A 212 12.37 -2.83 5.05
C ILE A 212 11.72 -2.42 3.74
N SER A 213 11.21 -3.42 3.01
CA SER A 213 10.29 -3.20 1.91
C SER A 213 9.02 -4.02 2.06
N LEU A 214 7.89 -3.45 1.65
CA LEU A 214 6.58 -4.09 1.66
C LEU A 214 6.05 -4.12 0.24
N SER A 215 5.57 -5.29 -0.19
CA SER A 215 4.76 -5.46 -1.38
C SER A 215 3.37 -5.91 -0.98
N TRP A 216 2.35 -5.12 -1.30
CA TRP A 216 0.95 -5.50 -1.14
C TRP A 216 0.29 -5.49 -2.51
N ILE A 217 0.12 -6.67 -3.07
CA ILE A 217 -0.48 -6.86 -4.38
C ILE A 217 -1.92 -7.29 -4.18
N ILE A 218 -2.83 -6.56 -4.82
CA ILE A 218 -4.22 -6.94 -4.90
C ILE A 218 -4.45 -7.52 -6.30
N ILE A 219 -5.16 -8.64 -6.36
CA ILE A 219 -5.60 -9.29 -7.60
C ILE A 219 -7.12 -9.29 -7.60
N ASN A 220 -7.73 -8.84 -8.68
CA ASN A 220 -9.18 -8.99 -8.88
C ASN A 220 -9.44 -10.06 -9.94
N ARG A 221 -10.13 -11.13 -9.51
CA ARG A 221 -10.44 -12.32 -10.31
C ARG A 221 -11.46 -12.07 -11.41
N LYS A 222 -12.35 -11.09 -11.25
CA LYS A 222 -13.36 -10.76 -12.27
C LYS A 222 -12.75 -9.99 -13.43
N VAL A 223 -11.87 -9.03 -13.14
CA VAL A 223 -11.22 -8.21 -14.18
C VAL A 223 -9.90 -8.80 -14.69
N ASN A 224 -9.39 -9.87 -14.06
CA ASN A 224 -8.11 -10.50 -14.38
C ASN A 224 -6.94 -9.50 -14.43
N GLN A 225 -6.92 -8.62 -13.43
CA GLN A 225 -5.90 -7.60 -13.25
C GLN A 225 -5.35 -7.66 -11.83
N ALA A 226 -4.08 -7.27 -11.73
CA ALA A 226 -3.38 -7.13 -10.48
C ALA A 226 -2.72 -5.75 -10.40
N ALA A 227 -2.53 -5.24 -9.19
CA ALA A 227 -1.81 -4.01 -8.95
C ALA A 227 -1.17 -4.05 -7.57
N ASN A 228 0.03 -3.47 -7.49
CA ASN A 228 0.68 -3.23 -6.22
C ASN A 228 0.28 -1.87 -5.68
N VAL A 229 -0.33 -1.86 -4.49
CA VAL A 229 -0.79 -0.63 -3.82
C VAL A 229 0.20 -0.11 -2.79
N SER A 230 1.34 -0.78 -2.62
CA SER A 230 2.42 -0.36 -1.73
C SER A 230 3.41 0.58 -2.44
N SER A 231 4.13 1.38 -1.65
CA SER A 231 5.24 2.24 -2.10
C SER A 231 6.58 1.50 -2.26
N TRP A 232 6.64 0.18 -2.02
CA TRP A 232 7.86 -0.63 -1.79
C TRP A 232 8.69 -0.18 -0.58
N VAL A 233 9.02 1.11 -0.48
CA VAL A 233 9.83 1.74 0.57
C VAL A 233 8.90 2.44 1.57
N PRO A 234 9.27 2.48 2.86
CA PRO A 234 8.46 3.14 3.86
C PRO A 234 8.38 4.66 3.64
N LEU A 235 7.16 5.19 3.68
CA LEU A 235 6.87 6.63 3.62
C LEU A 235 7.23 7.31 4.95
N GLY A 236 7.11 6.58 6.06
CA GLY A 236 7.48 7.08 7.37
C GLY A 236 7.49 5.99 8.43
N VAL A 237 8.33 6.18 9.45
CA VAL A 237 8.36 5.31 10.63
C VAL A 237 8.02 6.14 11.86
N GLN A 238 7.01 5.71 12.61
CA GLN A 238 6.52 6.41 13.80
C GLN A 238 6.54 5.48 15.01
N ARG A 239 7.09 5.96 16.13
CA ARG A 239 7.03 5.25 17.42
C ARG A 239 5.62 5.35 17.99
N HIS A 240 5.05 4.22 18.41
CA HIS A 240 3.72 4.18 19.02
C HIS A 240 3.84 4.36 20.55
N TRP A 241 3.17 5.38 21.09
CA TRP A 241 3.04 5.63 22.53
C TRP A 241 1.90 4.75 23.08
N PRO A 242 1.93 4.19 24.31
CA PRO A 242 2.77 4.53 25.47
C PRO A 242 4.02 3.69 25.71
N THR A 243 4.09 2.46 25.18
CA THR A 243 5.07 1.48 25.66
C THR A 243 6.49 1.70 25.13
N ASN A 244 6.69 2.63 24.18
CA ASN A 244 7.98 2.92 23.53
C ASN A 244 8.67 1.71 22.85
N LYS A 245 8.11 0.51 22.97
CA LYS A 245 8.59 -0.75 22.37
C LYS A 245 7.94 -1.02 21.01
N ASP A 246 6.79 -0.42 20.74
CA ASP A 246 6.06 -0.63 19.50
C ASP A 246 6.39 0.48 18.49
N PHE A 247 6.64 0.12 17.24
CA PHE A 247 6.84 1.06 16.14
C PHE A 247 5.95 0.70 14.94
N LEU A 248 5.52 1.73 14.23
CA LEU A 248 4.64 1.67 13.08
C LEU A 248 5.41 2.12 11.85
N VAL A 249 5.50 1.24 10.86
CA VAL A 249 6.05 1.57 9.54
C VAL A 249 4.88 1.77 8.59
N ARG A 250 4.81 2.96 7.98
CA ARG A 250 3.78 3.34 7.02
C ARG A 250 4.30 3.17 5.60
N PHE A 251 3.56 2.44 4.79
CA PHE A 251 3.69 2.37 3.34
C PHE A 251 2.37 2.78 2.71
N GLY A 252 2.35 3.06 1.42
CA GLY A 252 1.09 3.39 0.80
C GLY A 252 1.19 3.93 -0.60
N SER A 253 0.03 4.16 -1.20
CA SER A 253 -0.09 4.85 -2.48
C SER A 253 -1.33 5.73 -2.48
N VAL A 254 -1.32 6.72 -3.37
CA VAL A 254 -2.45 7.62 -3.54
C VAL A 254 -3.28 7.11 -4.71
N LEU A 255 -4.53 6.74 -4.42
CA LEU A 255 -5.46 6.17 -5.38
C LEU A 255 -6.45 7.26 -5.84
N PRO A 256 -6.80 7.33 -7.13
CA PRO A 256 -7.86 8.20 -7.58
C PRO A 256 -9.21 7.64 -7.12
N ALA A 257 -10.10 8.54 -6.71
CA ALA A 257 -11.50 8.24 -6.50
C ALA A 257 -12.32 8.89 -7.62
N GLU A 258 -13.43 8.25 -8.01
CA GLU A 258 -14.37 8.82 -8.98
C GLU A 258 -15.18 9.94 -8.33
N ASP A 259 -15.70 10.87 -9.15
CA ASP A 259 -16.50 12.03 -8.69
C ASP A 259 -17.79 11.62 -7.92
N ASP A 260 -18.19 10.34 -7.97
CA ASP A 260 -19.29 9.76 -7.19
C ASP A 260 -18.93 9.56 -5.71
N LEU A 261 -17.65 9.51 -5.35
CA LEU A 261 -17.19 9.70 -3.99
C LEU A 261 -16.98 11.21 -3.81
N HIS A 262 -17.44 11.80 -2.71
CA HIS A 262 -17.21 13.20 -2.33
C HIS A 262 -15.70 13.54 -2.06
N CYS A 263 -14.79 12.82 -2.71
CA CYS A 263 -13.39 12.60 -2.40
C CYS A 263 -12.61 12.51 -3.72
N GLN A 264 -11.67 13.43 -3.99
CA GLN A 264 -10.91 13.41 -5.26
C GLN A 264 -9.80 12.35 -5.28
N ALA A 265 -9.27 12.00 -4.11
CA ALA A 265 -8.26 10.96 -3.97
C ALA A 265 -8.34 10.32 -2.59
N VAL A 266 -7.93 9.05 -2.54
CA VAL A 266 -7.92 8.24 -1.34
C VAL A 266 -6.49 7.77 -1.08
N GLU A 267 -6.02 7.96 0.15
CA GLU A 267 -4.75 7.42 0.59
C GLU A 267 -4.93 5.95 0.98
N CYS A 268 -4.19 5.08 0.30
CA CYS A 268 -4.05 3.69 0.72
C CYS A 268 -2.90 3.59 1.71
N ILE A 269 -3.23 3.39 2.98
CA ILE A 269 -2.29 3.34 4.09
C ILE A 269 -2.08 1.89 4.47
N LEU A 270 -0.85 1.42 4.33
CA LEU A 270 -0.40 0.11 4.79
C LEU A 270 0.43 0.29 6.04
N LEU A 271 0.01 -0.33 7.14
CA LEU A 271 0.65 -0.20 8.44
C LEU A 271 1.24 -1.54 8.85
N ALA A 272 2.55 -1.58 9.04
CA ALA A 272 3.23 -2.69 9.69
C ALA A 272 3.63 -2.25 11.11
N LYS A 273 3.03 -2.88 12.12
CA LYS A 273 3.35 -2.67 13.53
C LYS A 273 4.34 -3.73 13.98
N PHE A 274 5.44 -3.26 14.52
CA PHE A 274 6.49 -4.09 15.05
C PHE A 274 6.70 -3.79 16.53
N ARG A 275 7.15 -4.78 17.28
CA ARG A 275 7.52 -4.68 18.69
C ARG A 275 8.98 -5.04 18.84
N MET A 276 9.74 -4.14 19.44
CA MET A 276 11.13 -4.37 19.76
C MET A 276 11.24 -5.01 21.14
N PHE A 277 12.15 -5.96 21.26
CA PHE A 277 12.55 -6.54 22.53
C PHE A 277 14.05 -6.79 22.53
N ASN A 278 14.69 -6.58 23.69
CA ASN A 278 16.11 -6.83 23.85
C ASN A 278 16.30 -8.26 24.29
N ASP A 279 17.18 -8.99 23.61
CA ASP A 279 17.63 -10.28 24.09
C ASP A 279 18.80 -10.07 25.06
N ALA A 280 18.54 -10.37 26.34
CA ALA A 280 19.51 -10.22 27.42
C ALA A 280 20.74 -11.13 27.26
N ALA A 281 20.63 -12.21 26.47
CA ALA A 281 21.75 -13.13 26.24
C ALA A 281 22.73 -12.63 25.18
N THR A 282 22.25 -11.87 24.19
CA THR A 282 23.06 -11.49 23.01
C THR A 282 23.32 -9.98 22.92
N GLY A 283 22.56 -9.15 23.65
CA GLY A 283 22.70 -7.70 23.63
C GLY A 283 22.26 -7.05 22.31
N PHE A 284 21.56 -7.79 21.44
CA PHE A 284 20.96 -7.28 20.21
C PHE A 284 19.50 -6.91 20.42
N VAL A 285 19.04 -5.94 19.63
CA VAL A 285 17.62 -5.58 19.53
C VAL A 285 16.98 -6.54 18.53
N ASN A 286 15.97 -7.27 18.99
CA ASN A 286 15.13 -8.11 18.14
C ASN A 286 13.81 -7.39 17.85
N ILE A 287 13.23 -7.69 16.70
CA ILE A 287 12.03 -7.03 16.20
C ILE A 287 10.99 -8.10 15.85
N GLU A 288 9.86 -8.07 16.51
CA GLU A 288 8.69 -8.90 16.25
C GLU A 288 7.67 -8.14 15.40
N LEU A 289 7.05 -8.78 14.41
CA LEU A 289 5.92 -8.22 13.68
C LEU A 289 4.59 -8.57 14.37
N ASN A 290 3.88 -7.57 14.87
CA ASN A 290 2.62 -7.76 15.59
C ASN A 290 1.39 -7.60 14.71
N GLN A 291 1.43 -6.67 13.75
CA GLN A 291 0.26 -6.31 12.96
C GLN A 291 0.68 -5.90 11.55
N VAL A 292 -0.08 -6.33 10.56
CA VAL A 292 0.03 -5.83 9.18
C VAL A 292 -1.38 -5.53 8.72
N SER A 293 -1.66 -4.26 8.49
CA SER A 293 -2.99 -3.80 8.13
C SER A 293 -3.00 -2.85 6.93
N MET A 294 -4.13 -2.82 6.25
CA MET A 294 -4.44 -1.89 5.17
C MET A 294 -5.67 -1.07 5.56
N GLN A 295 -5.58 0.23 5.35
CA GLN A 295 -6.65 1.19 5.59
C GLN A 295 -6.75 2.13 4.40
N LEU A 296 -7.96 2.61 4.14
CA LEU A 296 -8.22 3.63 3.12
C LEU A 296 -8.77 4.86 3.82
N GLU A 297 -8.07 5.98 3.67
CA GLU A 297 -8.48 7.28 4.22
C GLU A 297 -8.74 8.25 3.09
N ASP A 298 -9.81 9.03 3.23
CA ASP A 298 -10.04 10.18 2.38
C ASP A 298 -9.09 11.35 2.73
N MET A 299 -9.07 12.39 1.90
CA MET A 299 -8.42 13.68 2.12
C MET A 299 -8.70 14.25 3.52
N GLU A 300 -9.93 14.12 4.00
CA GLU A 300 -10.32 14.58 5.35
C GLU A 300 -9.73 13.73 6.48
N GLY A 301 -9.26 12.51 6.18
CA GLY A 301 -8.82 11.51 7.15
C GLY A 301 -9.92 10.63 7.71
N SER A 302 -11.12 10.72 7.15
CA SER A 302 -12.20 9.77 7.43
C SER A 302 -11.92 8.44 6.73
N HIS A 303 -12.19 7.33 7.41
CA HIS A 303 -12.09 6.00 6.80
C HIS A 303 -13.15 5.83 5.72
N VAL A 304 -12.72 5.34 4.56
CA VAL A 304 -13.62 5.01 3.45
C VAL A 304 -14.43 3.76 3.81
N ASN A 305 -15.73 3.76 3.50
CA ASN A 305 -16.59 2.62 3.75
C ASN A 305 -16.22 1.40 2.87
N GLY A 306 -16.69 0.21 3.26
CA GLY A 306 -16.39 -1.02 2.52
C GLY A 306 -16.90 -1.05 1.08
N ARG A 307 -17.96 -0.31 0.71
CA ARG A 307 -18.43 -0.27 -0.69
C ARG A 307 -17.50 0.55 -1.57
N ASN A 308 -17.17 1.75 -1.10
CA ASN A 308 -16.34 2.71 -1.80
C ASN A 308 -14.90 2.21 -1.87
N SER A 309 -14.43 1.45 -0.88
CA SER A 309 -13.11 0.82 -0.92
C SER A 309 -12.98 -0.18 -2.07
N LEU A 310 -13.98 -1.03 -2.34
CA LEU A 310 -13.92 -1.98 -3.46
C LEU A 310 -13.84 -1.25 -4.82
N LEU A 311 -14.53 -0.13 -4.95
CA LEU A 311 -14.48 0.71 -6.15
C LEU A 311 -13.09 1.34 -6.31
N VAL A 312 -12.54 1.93 -5.24
CA VAL A 312 -11.19 2.51 -5.25
C VAL A 312 -10.13 1.46 -5.57
N LEU A 313 -10.22 0.26 -4.99
CA LEU A 313 -9.31 -0.85 -5.26
C LEU A 313 -9.43 -1.41 -6.69
N LYS A 314 -10.64 -1.42 -7.27
CA LYS A 314 -10.82 -1.74 -8.69
C LYS A 314 -10.17 -0.66 -9.55
N ASN A 315 -10.40 0.62 -9.23
CA ASN A 315 -9.88 1.74 -10.01
C ASN A 315 -8.35 1.84 -9.91
N ALA A 316 -7.76 1.41 -8.78
CA ALA A 316 -6.32 1.23 -8.61
C ALA A 316 -5.70 0.33 -9.69
N MET A 317 -6.45 -0.67 -10.19
CA MET A 317 -6.00 -1.57 -11.26
C MET A 317 -5.86 -0.85 -12.60
N SER A 318 -6.69 0.15 -12.88
CA SER A 318 -6.64 0.93 -14.13
C SER A 318 -5.75 2.18 -14.06
N CYS A 319 -5.13 2.44 -12.91
CA CYS A 319 -4.33 3.65 -12.72
C CYS A 319 -3.07 3.67 -13.59
N LYS A 320 -2.60 4.89 -13.86
CA LYS A 320 -1.28 5.08 -14.45
C LYS A 320 -0.21 4.58 -13.47
N ARG A 321 0.76 3.83 -14.01
CA ARG A 321 1.84 3.24 -13.22
C ARG A 321 3.19 3.71 -13.74
N SER A 322 4.16 3.87 -12.84
CA SER A 322 5.54 4.23 -13.18
C SER A 322 6.52 3.31 -12.49
N ARG A 323 7.63 3.03 -13.17
CA ARG A 323 8.79 2.35 -12.57
C ARG A 323 9.71 3.32 -11.84
N ASN A 324 9.48 4.62 -12.00
CA ASN A 324 10.28 5.63 -11.34
C ASN A 324 9.79 5.85 -9.91
N TYR A 325 10.60 5.42 -8.95
CA TYR A 325 10.30 5.60 -7.53
C TYR A 325 10.19 7.08 -7.14
N SER A 326 11.01 7.96 -7.72
CA SER A 326 10.98 9.39 -7.39
C SER A 326 9.64 10.02 -7.76
N GLU A 327 9.07 9.63 -8.88
CA GLU A 327 7.78 10.11 -9.37
C GLU A 327 6.62 9.67 -8.47
N ALA A 328 6.67 8.43 -7.97
CA ALA A 328 5.68 7.93 -7.01
C ALA A 328 5.80 8.67 -5.67
N LEU A 329 7.03 8.89 -5.19
CA LEU A 329 7.30 9.62 -3.97
C LEU A 329 6.87 11.10 -4.06
N GLU A 330 7.12 11.76 -5.18
CA GLU A 330 6.65 13.10 -5.47
C GLU A 330 5.12 13.18 -5.42
N CYS A 331 4.41 12.20 -5.98
CA CYS A 331 2.95 12.16 -5.91
C CYS A 331 2.44 12.00 -4.47
N CYS A 332 3.07 11.15 -3.66
CA CYS A 332 2.73 11.02 -2.23
C CYS A 332 3.02 12.32 -1.46
N ASN A 333 4.13 12.99 -1.76
CA ASN A 333 4.48 14.27 -1.11
C ASN A 333 3.51 15.39 -1.50
N LEU A 334 3.10 15.45 -2.78
CA LEU A 334 2.10 16.40 -3.25
C LEU A 334 0.75 16.16 -2.57
N TYR A 335 0.31 14.91 -2.48
CA TYR A 335 -0.91 14.56 -1.76
C TYR A 335 -0.86 15.00 -0.29
N ASN A 336 0.22 14.68 0.42
CA ASN A 336 0.40 15.08 1.82
C ASN A 336 0.41 16.60 1.99
N LYS A 337 1.02 17.33 1.05
CA LYS A 337 1.00 18.79 1.04
C LYS A 337 -0.42 19.33 0.89
N VAL A 338 -1.17 18.87 -0.12
CA VAL A 338 -2.57 19.27 -0.33
C VAL A 338 -3.38 18.95 0.92
N ARG A 339 -3.28 17.72 1.44
CA ARG A 339 -3.97 17.30 2.67
C ARG A 339 -3.65 18.19 3.87
N SER A 340 -2.41 18.64 4.02
CA SER A 340 -2.02 19.56 5.10
C SER A 340 -2.64 20.95 4.92
N GLU A 341 -2.68 21.47 3.69
CA GLU A 341 -3.31 22.75 3.36
C GLU A 341 -4.83 22.71 3.64
N LEU A 342 -5.50 21.60 3.33
CA LEU A 342 -6.92 21.42 3.64
C LEU A 342 -7.20 21.42 5.13
N LYS A 343 -6.38 20.69 5.90
CA LYS A 343 -6.50 20.65 7.36
C LYS A 343 -6.30 22.04 7.96
N GLU A 344 -5.33 22.81 7.46
CA GLU A 344 -5.13 24.19 7.90
C GLU A 344 -6.31 25.11 7.53
N ALA A 345 -6.83 25.01 6.31
CA ALA A 345 -7.99 25.80 5.88
C ALA A 345 -9.23 25.49 6.73
N LYS A 346 -9.47 24.21 7.04
CA LYS A 346 -10.56 23.77 7.91
C LYS A 346 -10.40 24.30 9.34
N LEU A 347 -9.20 24.17 9.93
CA LEU A 347 -8.91 24.72 11.26
C LEU A 347 -9.07 26.24 11.31
N ARG A 348 -8.72 26.96 10.24
CA ARG A 348 -8.96 28.41 10.14
C ARG A 348 -10.45 28.73 10.07
N SER A 349 -11.24 27.93 9.33
CA SER A 349 -12.69 28.07 9.26
C SER A 349 -13.36 27.80 10.61
N GLU A 350 -13.05 26.68 11.26
CA GLU A 350 -13.56 26.31 12.58
C GLU A 350 -13.17 27.35 13.65
N SER A 351 -11.94 27.87 13.59
CA SER A 351 -11.52 28.96 14.48
C SER A 351 -12.31 30.25 14.26
N ARG A 352 -12.73 30.54 13.01
CA ARG A 352 -13.60 31.69 12.72
C ARG A 352 -15.01 31.48 13.26
N THR A 353 -15.58 30.28 13.11
CA THR A 353 -16.90 29.95 13.65
C THR A 353 -16.92 29.99 15.17
N ASP A 354 -15.88 29.45 15.83
CA ASP A 354 -15.76 29.50 17.29
C ASP A 354 -15.68 30.94 17.80
N ARG A 355 -14.90 31.80 17.14
CA ARG A 355 -14.82 33.23 17.49
C ARG A 355 -16.17 33.92 17.32
N LEU A 356 -16.91 33.62 16.26
CA LEU A 356 -18.24 34.20 16.03
C LEU A 356 -19.23 33.74 17.10
N CYS A 357 -19.22 32.44 17.45
CA CYS A 357 -20.03 31.87 18.52
C CYS A 357 -19.73 32.51 19.89
N ILE A 358 -18.44 32.73 20.22
CA ILE A 358 -18.04 33.40 21.47
C ILE A 358 -18.54 34.85 21.49
N VAL A 359 -18.37 35.61 20.41
CA VAL A 359 -18.81 37.01 20.32
C VAL A 359 -20.34 37.11 20.40
N THR A 360 -21.08 36.26 19.70
CA THR A 360 -22.54 36.21 19.78
C THR A 360 -23.02 35.81 21.18
N GLY A 361 -22.35 34.86 21.83
CA GLY A 361 -22.63 34.48 23.22
C GLY A 361 -22.43 35.62 24.21
N ILE A 362 -21.31 36.36 24.11
CA ILE A 362 -21.05 37.55 24.94
C ILE A 362 -22.09 38.64 24.68
N GLY A 363 -22.44 38.89 23.41
CA GLY A 363 -23.47 39.85 23.02
C GLY A 363 -24.84 39.53 23.61
N ALA A 364 -25.24 38.25 23.59
CA ALA A 364 -26.51 37.80 24.16
C ALA A 364 -26.56 37.98 25.69
N VAL A 365 -25.47 37.69 26.40
CA VAL A 365 -25.39 37.88 27.86
C VAL A 365 -25.45 39.36 28.23
N LEU A 366 -24.75 40.23 27.50
CA LEU A 366 -24.79 41.68 27.72
C LEU A 366 -26.19 42.22 27.44
N ALA A 367 -26.83 41.83 26.33
CA ALA A 367 -28.20 42.23 26.02
C ALA A 367 -29.19 41.78 27.10
N PHE A 368 -29.05 40.54 27.60
CA PHE A 368 -29.86 40.04 28.71
C PHE A 368 -29.65 40.88 29.99
N TRP A 369 -28.40 41.22 30.32
CA TRP A 369 -28.10 42.12 31.46
C TRP A 369 -28.74 43.50 31.30
N PHE A 370 -28.72 44.08 30.11
CA PHE A 370 -29.36 45.37 29.83
C PHE A 370 -30.90 45.32 29.85
N CYS A 371 -31.53 44.17 29.64
CA CYS A 371 -32.98 44.02 29.74
C CYS A 371 -33.50 43.86 31.18
N PHE A 372 -32.65 43.43 32.12
CA PHE A 372 -32.99 43.27 33.53
C PHE A 372 -32.62 44.48 34.40
N LEU A 373 -31.85 45.41 33.86
CA LEU A 373 -31.55 46.72 34.46
C LEU A 373 -32.60 47.74 34.02
#